data_AF-A0A921NRZ3-F1
#
_entry.id   AF-A0A921NRZ3-F1
#
_cell.length_a   1.000
_cell.length_b   1.000
_cell.length_c   1.000
_cell.angle_alpha   90.00
_cell.angle_beta   90.00
_cell.angle_gamma   90.00
#
_symmetry.space_group_name_H-M   'P 1'
#
loop_
_entity.id
_entity.type
_entity.pdbx_description
1 polymer ?
#
loop_
_entity_poly.entity_id
_entity_poly.type
_entity_poly.pdbx_seq_one_letter_code
_entity_poly.pdbx_strand_id
1 'polypeptide(L)' 'LDEHTGLRPMARLWGMGLPGLRAGHYLLRDRTRAFCLLTRMDKVLVLPRRDGRRLLLTPARPRALLARLAELAEAPMHP' A
#
# COMPACT_ATOMS: atom_id res chain seq x y z
N LEU A 1 -8.85 -7.48 1.32
CA LEU A 1 -9.13 -6.36 2.25
C LEU A 1 -10.24 -6.70 3.26
N ASP A 2 -11.06 -7.71 2.96
CA ASP A 2 -12.14 -8.16 3.85
C ASP A 2 -11.64 -8.89 5.10
N GLU A 3 -10.49 -9.58 5.04
CA GLU A 3 -9.85 -10.19 6.23
C GLU A 3 -9.05 -9.19 7.09
N HIS A 4 -8.69 -8.02 6.55
CA HIS A 4 -8.00 -6.94 7.28
C HIS A 4 -8.75 -5.61 7.14
N THR A 5 -9.95 -5.57 7.73
CA THR A 5 -10.89 -4.42 7.64
C THR A 5 -10.28 -3.09 8.12
N GLY A 6 -9.27 -3.12 8.99
CA GLY A 6 -8.52 -1.93 9.46
C GLY A 6 -7.74 -1.20 8.36
N LEU A 7 -7.46 -1.88 7.24
CA LEU A 7 -6.71 -1.33 6.11
C LEU A 7 -7.61 -0.70 5.05
N ARG A 8 -8.92 -0.63 5.26
CA ARG A 8 -9.83 0.03 4.32
C ARG A 8 -9.52 1.53 4.25
N PRO A 9 -9.21 2.07 3.06
CA PRO A 9 -9.06 3.51 2.87
C PRO A 9 -10.41 4.19 3.13
N MET A 10 -10.49 5.05 4.14
CA MET A 10 -11.72 5.74 4.53
C MET A 10 -11.84 7.11 3.87
N ALA A 11 -10.83 7.95 4.04
CA ALA A 11 -10.83 9.32 3.52
C ALA A 11 -9.62 9.57 2.64
N ARG A 12 -9.83 10.15 1.45
CA ARG A 12 -8.75 10.61 0.57
C ARG A 12 -8.24 11.95 1.09
N LEU A 13 -6.97 12.00 1.47
CA LEU A 13 -6.32 13.23 1.90
C LEU A 13 -5.79 14.00 0.68
N TRP A 14 -5.08 13.31 -0.22
CA TRP A 14 -4.50 13.89 -1.44
C TRP A 14 -4.44 12.85 -2.56
N GLY A 15 -4.80 13.20 -3.79
CA GLY A 15 -4.62 12.34 -4.97
C GLY A 15 -5.86 12.11 -5.82
N MET A 16 -5.79 11.11 -6.69
CA MET A 16 -6.79 10.77 -7.70
C MET A 16 -7.60 9.53 -7.31
N GLY A 17 -8.90 9.58 -7.60
CA GLY A 17 -9.81 8.45 -7.42
C GLY A 17 -10.70 8.37 -8.65
N LEU A 18 -10.61 7.26 -9.35
CA LEU A 18 -11.50 6.90 -10.46
C LEU A 18 -12.27 5.63 -10.06
N PRO A 19 -13.40 5.31 -10.70
CA PRO A 19 -14.04 4.01 -10.52
C PRO A 19 -13.02 2.88 -10.73
N GLY A 20 -12.79 2.06 -9.71
CA GLY A 20 -11.79 0.98 -9.74
C GLY A 20 -10.32 1.39 -9.45
N LEU A 21 -9.98 2.68 -9.44
CA LEU A 21 -8.63 3.17 -9.12
C LEU A 21 -8.61 4.09 -7.90
N ARG A 22 -7.74 3.80 -6.93
CA ARG A 22 -7.43 4.70 -5.82
C ARG A 22 -5.93 4.98 -5.82
N ALA A 23 -5.53 6.19 -6.20
CA ALA A 23 -4.14 6.60 -6.30
C ALA A 23 -3.89 7.86 -5.45
N GLY A 24 -3.15 7.77 -4.36
CA GLY A 24 -2.82 8.92 -3.51
C GLY A 24 -2.72 8.60 -2.03
N HIS A 25 -2.72 9.64 -1.20
CA HIS A 25 -2.71 9.55 0.25
C HIS A 25 -4.12 9.40 0.81
N TYR A 26 -4.31 8.37 1.63
CA TYR A 26 -5.56 8.08 2.31
C TYR A 26 -5.33 7.91 3.81
N LEU A 27 -6.35 8.24 4.59
CA LEU A 27 -6.48 7.83 5.97
C LEU A 27 -7.15 6.45 6.01
N LEU A 28 -6.51 5.49 6.66
CA LEU A 28 -7.04 4.15 6.88
C LEU A 28 -7.95 4.12 8.12
N ARG A 29 -8.72 3.04 8.28
CA ARG A 29 -9.68 2.88 9.39
C ARG A 29 -9.02 2.82 10.77
N ASP A 30 -7.79 2.34 10.83
CA ASP A 30 -6.95 2.36 12.04
C ASP A 30 -6.31 3.74 12.32
N ARG A 31 -6.75 4.80 11.61
CA ARG A 31 -6.22 6.17 11.66
C ARG A 31 -4.77 6.32 11.19
N THR A 32 -4.17 5.28 10.60
CA THR A 32 -2.86 5.41 9.96
C THR A 32 -2.97 6.07 8.60
N ARG A 33 -1.92 6.79 8.18
CA ARG A 33 -1.84 7.36 6.84
C ARG A 33 -1.18 6.36 5.90
N ALA A 34 -1.75 6.20 4.72
CA ALA A 34 -1.18 5.34 3.70
C ALA A 34 -1.12 6.01 2.34
N PHE A 35 -0.10 5.67 1.56
CA PHE A 35 -0.15 5.87 0.12
C PHE A 35 -0.80 4.64 -0.51
N CYS A 36 -1.87 4.84 -1.26
CA CYS A 36 -2.62 3.82 -1.95
C CYS A 36 -2.39 3.97 -3.45
N LEU A 37 -2.01 2.90 -4.12
CA LEU A 37 -2.08 2.75 -5.57
C LEU A 37 -2.78 1.44 -5.88
N LEU A 38 -4.11 1.49 -5.86
CA LEU A 38 -4.99 0.33 -5.89
C LEU A 38 -5.82 0.34 -7.17
N THR A 39 -5.57 -0.65 -8.04
CA THR A 39 -6.34 -0.90 -9.26
C THR A 39 -7.40 -1.99 -9.09
N ARG A 40 -7.30 -2.79 -8.02
CA ARG A 40 -8.26 -3.83 -7.59
C ARG A 40 -8.07 -4.08 -6.10
N MET A 41 -9.14 -4.48 -5.42
CA MET A 41 -9.20 -4.57 -3.94
C MET A 41 -9.06 -6.00 -3.40
N ASP A 42 -9.01 -6.99 -4.28
CA ASP A 42 -8.86 -8.42 -3.98
C ASP A 42 -7.41 -8.78 -3.62
N LYS A 43 -6.42 -8.18 -4.29
CA LYS A 43 -4.99 -8.49 -4.12
C LYS A 43 -4.17 -7.24 -3.84
N VAL A 44 -4.12 -6.86 -2.57
CA VAL A 44 -3.40 -5.68 -2.10
C VAL A 44 -2.15 -6.11 -1.32
N LEU A 45 -0.99 -5.62 -1.75
CA LEU A 45 0.26 -5.71 -1.01
C LEU A 45 0.33 -4.52 -0.03
N VAL A 46 0.61 -4.81 1.24
CA VAL A 46 0.69 -3.81 2.31
C VAL A 46 2.12 -3.81 2.82
N LEU A 47 2.79 -2.67 2.73
CA LEU A 47 4.17 -2.50 3.15
C LEU A 47 4.24 -1.47 4.29
N PRO A 48 4.80 -1.84 5.45
CA PRO A 48 5.05 -0.89 6.53
C PRO A 48 6.21 0.03 6.13
N ARG A 49 6.12 1.31 6.48
CA ARG A 49 7.21 2.27 6.35
C ARG A 49 7.77 2.60 7.74
N ARG A 50 9.05 2.98 7.80
CA ARG A 50 9.74 3.36 9.04
C ARG A 50 9.12 4.57 9.74
N ASP A 51 8.42 5.44 9.00
CA ASP A 51 7.72 6.62 9.51
C ASP A 51 6.33 6.34 10.09
N GLY A 52 5.97 5.07 10.29
CA GLY A 52 4.66 4.64 10.79
C GLY A 52 3.54 4.74 9.76
N ARG A 53 3.83 5.18 8.53
CA ARG A 53 2.87 5.17 7.41
C ARG A 53 2.85 3.80 6.74
N ARG A 54 1.84 3.60 5.89
CA ARG A 54 1.70 2.37 5.10
C ARG A 54 1.73 2.66 3.61
N LEU A 55 2.13 1.65 2.85
CA LEU A 55 2.08 1.67 1.39
C LEU A 55 1.20 0.50 0.94
N LEU A 56 0.09 0.82 0.31
CA LEU A 56 -0.91 -0.13 -0.19
C LEU A 56 -0.84 -0.13 -1.71
N LEU A 57 -0.43 -1.26 -2.30
CA LEU A 57 -0.22 -1.38 -3.74
C LEU A 57 -1.01 -2.56 -4.29
N THR A 58 -1.50 -2.41 -5.51
CA THR A 58 -2.00 -3.55 -6.28
C THR A 58 -1.09 -3.85 -7.48
N PRO A 59 0.07 -4.49 -7.27
CA PRO A 59 0.95 -4.87 -8.35
C PRO A 59 0.35 -6.01 -9.20
N ALA A 60 0.83 -6.14 -10.44
CA ALA A 60 0.46 -7.27 -11.29
C ALA A 60 0.93 -8.61 -10.70
N ARG A 61 2.13 -8.62 -10.08
CA ARG A 61 2.77 -9.80 -9.45
C ARG A 61 3.18 -9.49 -8.01
N PRO A 62 2.26 -9.55 -7.02
CA PRO A 62 2.56 -9.18 -5.63
C PRO A 62 3.72 -9.93 -4.99
N ARG A 63 3.78 -11.25 -5.19
CA ARG A 63 4.85 -12.10 -4.64
C ARG A 63 6.23 -11.76 -5.20
N ALA A 64 6.32 -11.53 -6.52
CA ALA A 64 7.59 -11.17 -7.16
C ALA A 64 8.09 -9.80 -6.68
N LEU A 65 7.19 -8.82 -6.52
CA LEU A 65 7.56 -7.52 -5.97
C LEU A 65 8.04 -7.65 -4.51
N LEU A 66 7.33 -8.40 -3.67
CA LEU A 66 7.72 -8.59 -2.27
C LEU A 66 9.08 -9.31 -2.15
N ALA A 67 9.33 -10.33 -2.95
CA ALA A 67 10.63 -11.03 -2.98
C ALA A 67 11.76 -10.06 -3.33
N ARG A 68 11.59 -9.23 -4.37
CA ARG A 68 12.58 -8.21 -4.74
C ARG A 68 12.77 -7.16 -3.64
N LEU A 69 11.71 -6.75 -2.96
CA LEU A 69 11.82 -5.82 -1.84
C LEU A 69 12.57 -6.43 -0.66
N ALA A 70 12.41 -7.73 -0.39
CA ALA A 70 13.16 -8.44 0.64
C ALA A 70 14.64 -8.53 0.27
N GLU A 71 14.97 -8.93 -0.96
CA GLU A 71 16.35 -8.94 -1.47
C GLU A 71 17.02 -7.56 -1.34
N LEU A 72 16.32 -6.48 -1.69
CA LEU A 72 16.84 -5.12 -1.59
C LEU A 72 16.96 -4.62 -0.14
N ALA A 73 16.13 -5.12 0.78
CA ALA A 73 16.22 -4.79 2.20
C ALA A 73 17.39 -5.51 2.88
N GLU A 74 17.75 -6.70 2.40
CA GLU A 74 18.90 -7.48 2.86
C GLU A 74 20.22 -7.04 2.20
N ALA A 75 20.15 -6.47 0.99
CA ALA A 75 21.31 -5.83 0.37
C ALA A 75 21.75 -4.61 1.21
N PRO A 76 23.05 -4.42 1.46
CA PRO A 76 23.53 -3.23 2.14
C PRO A 76 23.11 -2.02 1.32
N MET A 77 22.24 -1.19 1.90
CA MET A 77 21.76 0.03 1.26
C MET A 77 22.99 0.88 0.92
N HIS A 78 23.37 0.91 -0.36
CA HIS A 78 24.43 1.81 -0.81
C HIS A 78 23.88 3.24 -0.74
N PRO A 79 24.57 4.14 -0.02
CA PRO A 79 24.19 5.55 0.08
C PRO A 79 24.29 6.28 -1.26
#